data_AF-A0A832H059-F1
#
_entry.id   AF-A0A832H059-F1
#
_cell.length_a   1.000
_cell.length_b   1.000
_cell.length_c   1.000
_cell.angle_alpha   90.00
_cell.angle_beta   90.00
_cell.angle_gamma   90.00
#
_symmetry.space_group_name_H-M   'P 1'
#
loop_
_entity.id
_entity.type
_entity.pdbx_description
1 polymer ?
#
loop_
_entity_poly.entity_id
_entity_poly.type
_entity_poly.pdbx_seq_one_letter_code
_entity_poly.pdbx_strand_id
1 'polypeptide(L)'
;MTAESQLVSGKSLRAILRRGVFPYLLDSLHGETAKRTFDIVFSLTVLIVFSPLYLLLILLVAISSPGPIFYVQERVGKKYRRFDCIKFRTMVENADNVLEQMMERSPRLRREFHENFK
;
A
#
# COMPACT_ATOMS: atom_id res chain seq x y z
N MET A 1 -43.04 -32.25 43.33
CA MET A 1 -43.78 -32.29 42.05
C MET A 1 -44.49 -30.95 41.97
N THR A 2 -44.07 -29.91 41.23
CA THR A 2 -43.74 -29.78 39.80
C THR A 2 -42.75 -28.61 39.62
N ALA A 3 -41.59 -28.86 39.02
CA ALA A 3 -41.20 -28.40 37.67
C ALA A 3 -40.64 -26.95 37.63
N GLU A 4 -39.36 -26.85 37.99
CA GLU A 4 -38.40 -25.85 37.53
C GLU A 4 -38.30 -25.86 35.99
N SER A 5 -39.05 -24.99 35.31
CA SER A 5 -38.77 -24.69 33.90
C SER A 5 -39.41 -23.37 33.53
N GLN A 6 -38.58 -22.41 33.09
CA GLN A 6 -38.77 -21.50 31.95
C GLN A 6 -37.77 -20.34 32.11
N LEU A 7 -36.56 -20.60 31.64
CA LEU A 7 -35.75 -19.65 30.85
C LEU A 7 -35.47 -18.29 31.49
N VAL A 8 -34.42 -18.27 32.32
CA VAL A 8 -33.64 -17.07 32.63
C VAL A 8 -33.11 -16.47 31.31
N SER A 9 -33.92 -15.58 30.76
CA SER A 9 -33.56 -14.24 30.30
C SER A 9 -32.26 -14.15 29.50
N GLY A 10 -32.41 -14.07 28.17
CA GLY A 10 -31.37 -13.64 27.20
C GLY A 10 -30.76 -12.24 27.45
N LYS A 11 -31.02 -11.66 28.63
CA LYS A 11 -30.39 -10.45 29.16
C LYS A 11 -29.00 -10.73 29.76
N SER A 12 -28.73 -11.94 30.29
CA SER A 12 -27.40 -12.30 30.84
C SER A 12 -26.33 -12.44 29.73
N LEU A 13 -26.71 -12.99 28.56
CA LEU A 13 -25.83 -13.09 27.39
C LEU A 13 -25.48 -11.72 26.77
N ARG A 14 -26.43 -10.77 26.76
CA ARG A 14 -26.12 -9.37 26.40
C ARG A 14 -25.24 -8.67 27.44
N ALA A 15 -25.34 -9.04 28.71
CA ALA A 15 -24.55 -8.48 29.79
C ALA A 15 -23.09 -8.97 29.80
N ILE A 16 -22.78 -10.09 29.14
CA ILE A 16 -21.39 -10.55 28.89
C ILE A 16 -20.83 -9.89 27.61
N LEU A 17 -21.70 -9.62 26.62
CA LEU A 17 -21.36 -8.79 25.44
C LEU A 17 -21.26 -7.29 25.75
N ARG A 18 -21.51 -6.91 27.00
CA ARG A 18 -20.95 -5.74 27.72
C ARG A 18 -19.41 -5.80 27.84
N ARG A 19 -18.73 -6.52 26.92
CA ARG A 19 -17.41 -6.21 26.31
C ARG A 19 -17.31 -4.77 25.77
N GLY A 20 -18.35 -3.95 25.93
CA GLY A 20 -18.38 -2.51 25.66
C GLY A 20 -17.64 -1.63 26.69
N VAL A 21 -16.73 -2.18 27.51
CA VAL A 21 -15.71 -1.37 28.22
C VAL A 21 -14.39 -1.33 27.44
N PHE A 22 -14.14 -2.33 26.58
CA PHE A 22 -12.94 -2.41 25.75
C PHE A 22 -12.79 -1.31 24.69
N PRO A 23 -13.87 -0.83 24.02
CA PRO A 23 -13.72 0.10 22.91
C PRO A 23 -13.48 1.56 23.34
N TYR A 24 -13.73 1.93 24.61
CA TYR A 24 -13.62 3.33 25.06
C TYR A 24 -12.26 3.69 25.67
N LEU A 25 -11.54 2.72 26.27
CA LEU A 25 -10.11 2.89 26.59
C LEU A 25 -9.28 2.86 25.29
N LEU A 26 -9.65 1.94 24.38
CA LEU A 26 -9.61 1.89 22.90
C LEU A 26 -9.47 3.15 22.04
N ASP A 27 -9.72 4.37 22.55
CA ASP A 27 -9.98 5.49 21.64
C ASP A 27 -8.95 6.63 21.74
N SER A 28 -8.40 6.90 22.93
CA SER A 28 -7.65 8.16 23.18
C SER A 28 -6.13 8.12 22.89
N LEU A 29 -5.51 6.93 22.74
CA LEU A 29 -4.10 6.73 22.32
C LEU A 29 -3.98 5.93 21.00
N HIS A 30 -5.10 5.70 20.33
CA HIS A 30 -5.31 4.53 19.48
C HIS A 30 -5.27 4.81 17.99
N GLY A 31 -5.29 6.08 17.57
CA GLY A 31 -5.28 6.44 16.15
C GLY A 31 -4.05 5.91 15.41
N GLU A 32 -2.83 6.22 15.88
CA GLU A 32 -1.61 5.85 15.14
C GLU A 32 -1.30 4.34 15.18
N THR A 33 -1.46 3.70 16.34
CA THR A 33 -1.15 2.26 16.52
C THR A 33 -2.22 1.37 15.88
N ALA A 34 -3.51 1.72 16.00
CA ALA A 34 -4.58 1.02 15.30
C ALA A 34 -4.48 1.22 13.78
N LYS A 35 -4.21 2.46 13.32
CA LYS A 35 -3.95 2.72 11.89
C LYS A 35 -2.78 1.91 11.37
N ARG A 36 -1.67 1.84 12.12
CA ARG A 36 -0.51 1.06 11.72
C ARG A 36 -0.82 -0.44 11.63
N THR A 37 -1.55 -0.97 12.60
CA THR A 37 -1.96 -2.38 12.61
C THR A 37 -2.88 -2.68 11.44
N PHE A 38 -3.89 -1.83 11.22
CA PHE A 38 -4.79 -1.91 10.07
C PHE A 38 -4.01 -1.86 8.75
N ASP A 39 -3.08 -0.92 8.59
CA ASP A 39 -2.28 -0.78 7.37
C ASP A 39 -1.47 -2.04 7.05
N ILE A 40 -0.88 -2.67 8.06
CA ILE A 40 -0.10 -3.90 7.89
C ILE A 40 -1.01 -5.06 7.48
N VAL A 41 -2.10 -5.28 8.22
CA VAL A 41 -3.03 -6.40 7.97
C VAL A 41 -3.68 -6.24 6.59
N PHE A 42 -4.22 -5.06 6.30
CA PHE A 42 -4.87 -4.78 5.02
C PHE A 42 -3.90 -4.93 3.84
N SER A 43 -2.69 -4.38 3.94
CA SER A 43 -1.68 -4.50 2.87
C SER A 43 -1.27 -5.96 2.66
N LEU A 44 -1.09 -6.74 3.74
CA LEU A 44 -0.75 -8.16 3.62
C LEU A 44 -1.88 -8.96 2.96
N THR A 45 -3.13 -8.69 3.33
CA THR A 45 -4.30 -9.32 2.68
C THR A 45 -4.33 -9.02 1.19
N VAL A 46 -4.14 -7.75 0.79
CA VAL A 46 -4.09 -7.36 -0.62
C VAL A 46 -2.93 -8.05 -1.34
N LEU A 47 -1.73 -8.11 -0.74
CA LEU A 47 -0.58 -8.78 -1.33
C LEU A 47 -0.82 -10.27 -1.58
N ILE A 48 -1.47 -10.97 -0.64
CA ILE A 48 -1.77 -12.40 -0.80
C ILE A 48 -2.82 -12.61 -1.89
N VAL A 49 -3.94 -11.86 -1.83
CA VAL A 49 -5.05 -12.00 -2.78
C VAL A 49 -4.61 -11.67 -4.21
N PHE A 50 -3.79 -10.64 -4.39
CA PHE A 50 -3.28 -10.22 -5.69
C PHE A 50 -1.92 -10.82 -6.06
N SER A 51 -1.37 -11.74 -5.25
CA SER A 51 -0.10 -12.43 -5.55
C SER A 51 -0.04 -13.07 -6.95
N PRO A 52 -1.08 -13.77 -7.48
CA PRO A 52 -1.02 -14.30 -8.83
C PRO A 52 -0.93 -13.21 -9.91
N LEU A 53 -1.60 -12.07 -9.69
CA LEU A 53 -1.52 -10.92 -10.60
C LEU A 53 -0.13 -10.29 -10.56
N TYR A 54 0.46 -10.11 -9.37
CA TYR A 54 1.82 -9.57 -9.25
C TYR A 54 2.85 -10.48 -9.91
N LEU A 55 2.70 -11.81 -9.82
CA LEU A 55 3.58 -12.76 -10.49
C LEU A 55 3.49 -12.60 -12.02
N LEU A 56 2.28 -12.45 -12.56
CA LEU A 56 2.08 -12.16 -13.99
C LEU A 56 2.77 -10.86 -14.41
N LEU A 57 2.64 -9.79 -13.61
CA LEU A 57 3.30 -8.51 -13.89
C LEU A 57 4.83 -8.62 -13.86
N ILE A 58 5.38 -9.36 -12.89
CA ILE A 58 6.82 -9.64 -12.81
C ILE A 58 7.30 -10.29 -14.12
N LEU A 59 6.58 -11.29 -14.63
CA LEU A 59 6.91 -11.97 -15.88
C LEU A 59 6.83 -11.03 -17.08
N LEU A 60 5.75 -10.25 -17.20
CA LEU A 60 5.57 -9.30 -18.30
C LEU A 60 6.69 -8.24 -18.35
N VAL A 61 7.06 -7.69 -17.19
CA VAL A 61 8.14 -6.70 -17.07
C VAL A 61 9.50 -7.31 -17.40
N ALA A 62 9.74 -8.55 -16.98
CA ALA A 62 10.98 -9.27 -17.25
C ALA A 62 11.16 -9.58 -18.75
N ILE A 63 10.08 -9.87 -19.47
CA ILE A 63 10.12 -10.14 -20.92
C ILE A 63 10.24 -8.84 -21.72
N SER A 64 9.64 -7.75 -21.26
CA SER A 64 9.60 -6.49 -22.02
C SER A 64 10.97 -5.83 -22.22
N SER A 65 11.89 -5.95 -21.28
CA SER A 65 13.26 -5.43 -21.41
C SER A 65 14.21 -6.07 -20.39
N PRO A 66 15.51 -6.25 -20.72
CA PRO A 66 16.48 -6.73 -19.75
C PRO A 66 16.63 -5.75 -18.58
N GLY A 67 17.00 -6.25 -17.39
CA GLY A 67 17.27 -5.45 -16.21
C GLY A 67 16.31 -5.69 -15.03
N PRO A 68 16.39 -4.87 -13.97
CA PRO A 68 15.63 -5.08 -12.73
C PRO A 68 14.13 -4.85 -12.94
N ILE A 69 13.31 -5.71 -12.31
CA ILE A 69 11.84 -5.69 -12.43
C ILE A 69 11.23 -4.52 -11.64
N PHE A 70 11.84 -4.21 -10.49
CA PHE A 70 11.42 -3.11 -9.63
C PHE A 70 12.35 -1.91 -9.78
N TYR A 71 11.77 -0.73 -9.83
CA TYR A 71 12.46 0.54 -9.71
C TYR A 71 12.26 1.10 -8.30
N VAL A 72 13.35 1.58 -7.70
CA VAL A 72 13.37 2.13 -6.34
C VAL A 72 13.52 3.64 -6.42
N GLN A 73 12.58 4.37 -5.85
CA GLN A 73 12.61 5.83 -5.78
C GLN A 73 12.69 6.31 -4.34
N GLU A 74 13.73 7.07 -4.00
CA GLU A 74 13.81 7.70 -2.68
C GLU A 74 12.72 8.77 -2.52
N ARG A 75 11.98 8.73 -1.42
CA ARG A 75 10.94 9.71 -1.05
C ARG A 75 11.06 10.10 0.42
N VAL A 76 10.64 11.31 0.75
CA VAL A 76 10.56 11.79 2.13
C VAL A 76 9.28 11.24 2.79
N GLY A 77 9.45 10.47 3.87
CA GLY A 77 8.37 9.83 4.62
C GLY A 77 8.07 10.51 5.98
N LYS A 78 7.45 9.74 6.89
CA LYS A 78 7.04 10.23 8.23
C LYS A 78 8.25 10.79 9.00
N LYS A 79 8.08 11.96 9.64
CA LYS A 79 9.13 12.68 10.39
C LYS A 79 10.38 12.97 9.54
N TYR A 80 10.20 13.30 8.26
CA TYR A 80 11.27 13.64 7.31
C TYR A 80 12.31 12.52 7.09
N ARG A 81 12.00 11.28 7.45
CA ARG A 81 12.88 10.14 7.18
C ARG A 81 12.70 9.71 5.73
N ARG A 82 13.81 9.65 5.00
CA ARG A 82 13.83 9.10 3.63
C ARG A 82 13.50 7.63 3.66
N PHE A 83 12.77 7.16 2.64
CA PHE A 83 12.49 5.75 2.44
C PHE A 83 12.45 5.43 0.94
N ASP A 84 12.73 4.18 0.66
CA ASP A 84 12.76 3.62 -0.68
C ASP A 84 11.36 3.17 -1.11
N CYS A 85 10.78 3.89 -2.06
CA CYS A 85 9.49 3.55 -2.65
C CYS A 85 9.69 2.61 -3.84
N ILE A 86 9.33 1.35 -3.66
CA ILE A 86 9.44 0.30 -4.66
C ILE A 86 8.21 0.33 -5.57
N LYS A 87 8.43 0.37 -6.89
CA LYS A 87 7.37 0.26 -7.92
C LYS A 87 7.80 -0.62 -9.07
N PHE A 88 6.85 -1.14 -9.85
CA PHE A 88 7.17 -1.84 -11.09
C PHE A 88 7.84 -0.89 -12.08
N ARG A 89 8.85 -1.38 -12.79
CA ARG A 89 9.55 -0.63 -13.83
C ARG A 89 8.64 -0.45 -15.05
N THR A 90 8.37 0.80 -15.42
CA THR A 90 7.59 1.16 -16.62
C THR A 90 8.43 1.83 -17.71
N MET A 91 9.60 2.38 -17.36
CA MET A 91 10.55 2.98 -18.30
C MET A 91 11.72 2.05 -18.54
N VAL A 92 12.42 2.23 -19.66
CA VAL A 92 13.70 1.55 -19.93
C VAL A 92 14.76 2.00 -18.91
N GLU A 93 15.73 1.15 -18.62
CA GLU A 93 16.76 1.42 -17.61
C GLU A 93 17.60 2.66 -17.93
N ASN A 94 17.81 2.95 -19.21
CA ASN A 94 18.57 4.09 -19.72
C ASN A 94 17.68 5.26 -20.15
N ALA A 95 16.54 5.47 -19.49
CA ALA A 95 15.55 6.49 -19.88
C ALA A 95 16.15 7.90 -19.98
N ASP A 96 17.07 8.28 -19.08
CA ASP A 96 17.71 9.59 -19.09
C ASP A 96 18.58 9.78 -20.35
N ASN A 97 19.39 8.77 -20.70
CA ASN A 97 20.20 8.79 -21.92
C ASN A 97 19.33 8.82 -23.18
N VAL A 98 18.21 8.09 -23.17
CA VAL A 98 17.25 8.10 -24.29
C VAL A 98 16.62 9.48 -24.43
N LEU A 99 16.26 10.13 -23.32
CA LEU A 99 15.72 11.48 -23.31
C LEU A 99 16.74 12.49 -23.86
N GLU A 100 18.00 12.42 -23.43
CA GLU A 100 19.08 13.26 -23.96
C GLU A 100 19.26 13.09 -25.48
N GLN A 101 19.34 11.85 -25.96
CA GLN A 101 19.42 11.57 -27.39
C GLN A 101 18.21 12.09 -28.17
N MET A 102 17.00 12.02 -27.60
CA MET A 102 15.79 12.57 -28.21
C MET A 102 15.86 14.10 -28.32
N MET A 103 16.37 14.77 -27.28
CA MET A 103 16.57 16.23 -27.29
C MET A 103 17.68 16.65 -28.26
N GLU A 104 18.72 15.85 -28.43
CA GLU A 104 19.78 16.07 -29.43
C GLU A 104 19.28 15.96 -30.85
N ARG A 105 18.50 14.92 -31.13
CA ARG A 105 17.95 14.68 -32.48
C ARG A 105 16.86 15.67 -32.87
N SER A 106 16.17 16.29 -31.90
CA SER A 106 15.05 17.19 -32.16
C SER A 106 15.16 18.51 -31.38
N PRO A 107 15.51 19.62 -32.06
CA PRO A 107 15.56 20.94 -31.44
C PRO A 107 14.22 21.40 -30.87
N ARG A 108 13.10 20.93 -31.44
CA ARG A 108 11.74 21.24 -30.95
C ARG A 108 11.49 20.59 -29.59
N LEU A 109 11.78 19.29 -29.46
CA LEU A 109 11.60 18.57 -28.18
C LEU A 109 12.45 19.18 -27.07
N ARG A 110 13.68 19.58 -27.39
CA ARG A 110 14.55 20.29 -26.44
C ARG A 110 13.91 21.60 -25.94
N ARG A 111 13.34 22.41 -26.84
CA ARG A 111 12.64 23.66 -26.45
C ARG A 111 11.42 23.38 -25.58
N GLU A 112 10.55 22.47 -26.02
CA GLU A 112 9.36 22.08 -25.24
C GLU A 112 9.73 21.55 -23.85
N PHE A 113 10.82 20.78 -23.74
CA PHE A 113 11.34 20.32 -22.46
C PHE A 113 11.77 21.50 -21.57
N HIS A 114 12.63 22.40 -22.07
CA HIS A 114 13.08 23.56 -21.28
C HIS A 114 11.96 24.52 -20.87
N GLU A 115 10.91 24.68 -21.69
CA GLU A 115 9.78 25.55 -21.38
C GLU A 115 8.84 24.96 -20.32
N ASN A 116 8.65 23.64 -20.31
CA ASN A 116 7.64 22.98 -19.46
C ASN A 116 8.22 22.25 -18.25
N PHE A 117 9.51 21.91 -18.26
CA PHE A 117 10.14 21.18 -17.17
C PHE A 117 10.34 22.11 -15.96
N LYS A 118 9.70 21.77 -14.85
CA LYS A 118 9.70 22.52 -13.58
C LYS A 118 10.67 21.94 -12.57
#